data_AF-A0A925WFM9-F1
#
_entry.id   AF-A0A925WFM9-F1
#
_cell.length_a   1.000
_cell.length_b   1.000
_cell.length_c   1.000
_cell.angle_alpha   90.00
_cell.angle_beta   90.00
_cell.angle_gamma   90.00
#
_symmetry.space_group_name_H-M   'P 1'
#
loop_
_entity.id
_entity.type
_entity.pdbx_description
1 polymer ?
#
loop_
_entity_poly.entity_id
_entity_poly.type
_entity_poly.pdbx_seq_one_letter_code
_entity_poly.pdbx_strand_id
1 'polypeptide(L)'
;FRAFNRLQQRNLSRSALSGLGVLTSLLWLWAPIWAWLGRPGFFGLDASETALGPSGAALFYEVLLFPLTVVTLALWEARRGTLGKRLAVLGNISYSSYLLHFPLQLVLAEIVFTFAPQSRFFYTPAALLLFFLVLIPLCIWSYHYVERPCQAYLRKRLQTV
;
A
#
# COMPACT_ATOMS: atom_id res chain seq x y z
N PHE A 1 -11.99 -13.02 8.28
CA PHE A 1 -11.34 -13.13 9.60
C PHE A 1 -11.31 -14.53 10.21
N ARG A 2 -12.39 -15.35 10.17
CA ARG A 2 -12.39 -16.70 10.77
C ARG A 2 -11.31 -17.65 10.22
N ALA A 3 -11.02 -17.60 8.92
CA ALA A 3 -9.97 -18.41 8.29
C ALA A 3 -8.56 -18.05 8.78
N PHE A 4 -8.27 -16.76 8.97
CA PHE A 4 -6.98 -16.29 9.49
C PHE A 4 -6.75 -16.75 10.94
N ASN A 5 -7.76 -16.63 11.81
CA ASN A 5 -7.67 -17.14 13.18
C ASN A 5 -7.44 -18.66 13.22
N ARG A 6 -8.05 -19.43 12.32
CA ARG A 6 -7.80 -20.88 12.21
C ARG A 6 -6.36 -21.19 11.77
N LEU A 7 -5.79 -20.39 10.86
CA LEU A 7 -4.39 -20.55 10.42
C LEU A 7 -3.40 -20.17 11.52
N GLN A 8 -3.70 -19.13 12.30
CA GLN A 8 -2.89 -18.72 13.45
C GLN A 8 -2.90 -19.76 14.58
N GLN A 9 -4.06 -20.37 14.84
CA GLN A 9 -4.20 -21.44 15.84
C GLN A 9 -3.50 -22.75 15.44
N ARG A 10 -3.23 -22.97 14.15
CA ARG A 10 -2.57 -24.19 13.63
C ARG A 10 -1.06 -24.26 13.87
N ASN A 11 -0.48 -23.36 14.68
CA ASN A 11 0.93 -23.38 15.09
C ASN A 11 1.90 -23.68 13.93
N LEU A 12 1.72 -22.97 12.81
CA LEU A 12 2.47 -23.18 11.57
C LEU A 12 3.99 -23.21 11.83
N SER A 13 4.64 -24.29 11.39
CA SER A 13 6.09 -24.48 11.58
C SER A 13 6.89 -23.34 10.92
N ARG A 14 8.12 -23.08 11.41
CA ARG A 14 9.00 -22.05 10.80
C ARG A 14 9.22 -22.31 9.32
N SER A 15 9.37 -23.59 8.97
CA SER A 15 9.56 -24.06 7.60
C SER A 15 8.35 -23.82 6.70
N ALA A 16 7.12 -23.93 7.23
CA ALA A 16 5.90 -23.68 6.47
C ALA A 16 5.75 -22.19 6.11
N LEU A 17 6.06 -21.28 7.05
CA LEU A 17 6.02 -19.84 6.79
C LEU A 17 7.14 -19.39 5.83
N SER A 18 8.35 -19.93 5.98
CA SER A 18 9.42 -19.65 5.03
C SER A 18 9.09 -20.19 3.64
N GLY A 19 8.48 -21.37 3.55
CA GLY A 19 7.99 -21.92 2.28
C GLY A 19 6.95 -21.02 1.61
N LEU A 20 5.98 -20.50 2.38
CA LEU A 20 4.96 -19.57 1.88
C LEU A 20 5.57 -18.24 1.39
N GLY A 21 6.55 -17.71 2.12
CA GLY A 21 7.31 -16.52 1.72
C GLY A 21 8.11 -16.71 0.43
N VAL A 22 8.82 -17.83 0.31
CA VAL A 22 9.56 -18.20 -0.90
C VAL A 22 8.60 -18.36 -2.08
N LEU A 23 7.50 -19.11 -1.91
CA LEU A 23 6.48 -19.29 -2.94
C LEU A 23 5.93 -17.95 -3.42
N THR A 24 5.54 -17.07 -2.50
CA THR A 24 5.01 -15.74 -2.84
C THR A 24 6.05 -14.92 -3.63
N SER A 25 7.32 -14.98 -3.23
CA SER A 25 8.41 -14.26 -3.91
C SER A 25 8.69 -14.81 -5.31
N LEU A 26 8.67 -16.13 -5.47
CA LEU A 26 8.82 -16.79 -6.77
C LEU A 26 7.68 -16.41 -7.73
N LEU A 27 6.44 -16.33 -7.23
CA LEU A 27 5.29 -15.92 -8.04
C LEU A 27 5.38 -14.45 -8.50
N TRP A 28 5.99 -13.56 -7.71
CA TRP A 28 6.28 -12.18 -8.13
C TRP A 28 7.35 -12.09 -9.22
N LEU A 29 8.38 -12.93 -9.13
CA LEU A 29 9.47 -12.94 -10.11
C LEU A 29 9.09 -13.66 -11.40
N TRP A 30 8.15 -14.60 -11.34
CA TRP A 30 7.73 -15.42 -12.46
C TRP A 30 7.35 -14.58 -13.69
N ALA A 31 6.47 -13.61 -13.52
CA ALA A 31 5.94 -12.84 -14.64
C ALA A 31 6.92 -11.86 -15.30
N PRO A 32 7.74 -11.07 -14.56
CA PRO A 32 8.76 -10.25 -15.20
C PRO A 32 9.85 -11.10 -15.87
N ILE A 33 10.21 -12.26 -15.30
CA ILE A 33 11.13 -13.22 -15.95
C ILE A 33 10.51 -13.73 -17.25
N TRP A 34 9.22 -14.06 -17.23
CA TRP A 34 8.51 -14.54 -18.41
C TRP A 34 8.45 -13.51 -19.52
N ALA A 35 8.17 -12.24 -19.17
CA ALA A 35 8.23 -11.11 -20.09
C ALA A 35 9.65 -10.88 -20.64
N TRP A 36 10.68 -11.01 -19.81
CA TRP A 36 12.08 -10.87 -20.22
C TRP A 36 12.53 -11.95 -21.20
N LEU A 37 11.98 -13.16 -21.11
CA LEU A 37 12.22 -14.26 -22.05
C LEU A 37 11.55 -14.05 -23.42
N GLY A 38 10.93 -12.88 -23.67
CA GLY A 38 10.36 -12.52 -24.96
C GLY A 38 9.10 -13.33 -25.32
N ARG A 39 8.48 -13.97 -24.32
CA ARG A 39 7.22 -14.70 -24.50
C ARG A 39 6.05 -13.76 -24.22
N PRO A 40 5.33 -13.26 -25.23
CA PRO A 40 4.12 -12.49 -24.99
C PRO A 40 3.10 -13.36 -24.23
N GLY A 41 2.33 -12.72 -23.35
CA GLY A 41 1.26 -13.40 -22.62
C GLY A 41 1.59 -13.85 -21.20
N PHE A 42 0.53 -14.19 -20.46
CA PHE A 42 0.58 -14.59 -19.06
C PHE A 42 0.67 -16.11 -18.97
N PHE A 43 1.66 -16.65 -18.23
CA PHE A 43 1.97 -18.10 -18.18
C PHE A 43 2.38 -18.75 -19.52
N GLY A 44 2.72 -17.96 -20.53
CA GLY A 44 3.09 -18.50 -21.86
C GLY A 44 1.90 -18.79 -22.76
N LEU A 45 0.71 -18.39 -22.33
CA LEU A 45 -0.48 -18.36 -23.17
C LEU A 45 -0.64 -16.93 -23.69
N ASP A 46 -0.75 -16.79 -25.00
CA ASP A 46 -1.11 -15.52 -25.61
C ASP A 46 -2.44 -15.03 -25.00
N ALA A 47 -2.61 -13.70 -24.88
CA ALA A 47 -3.82 -13.12 -24.29
C ALA A 47 -5.11 -13.59 -25.01
N SER A 48 -5.00 -14.01 -26.28
CA SER A 48 -6.07 -14.61 -27.08
C SER A 48 -6.36 -16.08 -26.74
N GLU A 49 -5.41 -16.81 -26.17
CA GLU A 49 -5.55 -18.23 -25.82
C GLU A 49 -5.97 -18.44 -24.37
N THR A 50 -5.75 -17.45 -23.50
CA THR A 50 -6.30 -17.49 -22.15
C THR A 50 -7.81 -17.31 -22.18
N ALA A 51 -8.56 -18.23 -21.56
CA ALA A 51 -10.02 -18.13 -21.39
C ALA A 51 -10.48 -16.84 -20.67
N LEU A 52 -9.54 -16.12 -20.04
CA LEU A 52 -9.76 -14.88 -19.30
C LEU A 52 -9.34 -13.61 -20.08
N GLY A 53 -8.84 -13.76 -21.31
CA GLY A 53 -8.40 -12.65 -22.15
C GLY A 53 -7.18 -11.88 -21.61
N PRO A 54 -6.87 -10.69 -22.16
CA PRO A 54 -5.77 -9.83 -21.68
C PRO A 54 -5.89 -9.42 -20.19
N SER A 55 -7.09 -9.57 -19.61
CA SER A 55 -7.38 -9.31 -18.20
C SER A 55 -6.96 -10.45 -17.27
N GLY A 56 -6.65 -11.64 -17.77
CA GLY A 56 -6.26 -12.79 -16.95
C GLY A 56 -5.01 -12.54 -16.09
N ALA A 57 -4.04 -11.81 -16.65
CA ALA A 57 -2.86 -11.38 -15.91
C ALA A 57 -3.23 -10.44 -14.76
N ALA A 58 -4.02 -9.40 -15.05
CA ALA A 58 -4.46 -8.42 -14.06
C ALA A 58 -5.21 -9.10 -12.90
N LEU A 59 -6.14 -10.01 -13.22
CA LEU A 59 -6.88 -10.78 -12.22
C LEU A 59 -5.96 -11.66 -11.36
N PHE A 60 -4.92 -12.27 -11.95
CA PHE A 60 -3.97 -13.05 -11.16
C PHE A 60 -3.23 -12.18 -10.13
N TYR A 61 -2.78 -10.99 -10.52
CA TYR A 61 -2.11 -10.08 -9.58
C TYR A 61 -3.07 -9.55 -8.51
N GLU A 62 -4.24 -9.09 -8.92
CA GLU A 62 -5.21 -8.42 -8.04
C GLU A 62 -5.93 -9.39 -7.11
N VAL A 63 -6.31 -10.57 -7.61
CA VAL A 63 -7.16 -11.52 -6.89
C VAL A 63 -6.35 -12.61 -6.19
N LEU A 64 -5.19 -12.99 -6.72
CA LEU A 64 -4.39 -14.06 -6.13
C LEU A 64 -3.12 -13.53 -5.46
N LEU A 65 -2.25 -12.85 -6.23
CA LEU A 65 -0.91 -12.53 -5.77
C LEU A 65 -0.94 -11.49 -4.63
N PHE A 66 -1.76 -10.46 -4.76
CA PHE A 66 -1.88 -9.41 -3.76
C PHE A 66 -2.51 -9.90 -2.44
N PRO A 67 -3.63 -10.63 -2.42
CA PRO A 67 -4.13 -11.19 -1.17
C PRO A 67 -3.17 -12.20 -0.54
N LEU A 68 -2.48 -12.99 -1.37
CA LEU A 68 -1.48 -13.94 -0.89
C LEU A 68 -0.30 -13.23 -0.21
N THR A 69 0.23 -12.15 -0.79
CA THR A 69 1.31 -11.38 -0.14
C THR A 69 0.87 -10.79 1.18
N VAL A 70 -0.33 -10.21 1.22
CA VAL A 70 -0.89 -9.62 2.45
C VAL A 70 -1.02 -10.69 3.53
N VAL A 71 -1.55 -11.87 3.21
CA VAL A 71 -1.67 -12.99 4.17
C VAL A 71 -0.30 -13.49 4.63
N THR A 72 0.64 -13.68 3.70
CA THR A 72 2.01 -14.11 4.02
C THR A 72 2.70 -13.12 4.96
N LEU A 73 2.61 -11.82 4.68
CA LEU A 73 3.17 -10.77 5.53
C LEU A 73 2.48 -10.70 6.90
N ALA A 74 1.15 -10.80 6.94
CA ALA A 74 0.38 -10.80 8.19
C ALA A 74 0.73 -12.00 9.09
N LEU A 75 0.85 -13.20 8.51
CA LEU A 75 1.28 -14.40 9.25
C LEU A 75 2.72 -14.30 9.74
N TRP A 76 3.61 -13.73 8.91
CA TRP A 76 5.00 -13.50 9.28
C TRP A 76 5.11 -12.50 10.44
N GLU A 77 4.34 -11.41 10.38
CA GLU A 77 4.27 -10.41 11.44
C GLU A 77 3.72 -10.99 12.73
N ALA A 78 2.60 -11.71 12.68
CA ALA A 78 1.97 -12.33 13.84
C ALA A 78 2.93 -13.22 14.65
N ARG A 79 3.96 -13.76 14.00
CA ARG A 79 5.00 -14.57 14.64
C ARG A 79 6.23 -13.77 15.12
N ARG A 80 6.68 -12.75 14.37
CA ARG A 80 7.89 -11.97 14.70
C ARG A 80 7.60 -10.73 15.58
N GLY A 81 6.34 -10.31 15.69
CA GLY A 81 5.80 -9.37 16.69
C GLY A 81 6.23 -7.90 16.63
N THR A 82 7.35 -7.56 15.99
CA THR A 82 7.96 -6.22 16.13
C THR A 82 7.97 -5.37 14.86
N LEU A 83 7.98 -5.99 13.67
CA LEU A 83 8.08 -5.26 12.40
C LEU A 83 6.83 -4.44 12.09
N GLY A 84 5.63 -4.97 12.33
CA GLY A 84 4.42 -4.24 11.98
C GLY A 84 4.13 -3.03 12.86
N LYS A 85 4.65 -2.96 14.10
CA LYS A 85 4.55 -1.72 14.89
C LYS A 85 5.29 -0.55 14.24
N ARG A 86 6.45 -0.81 13.62
CA ARG A 86 7.22 0.22 12.90
C ARG A 86 6.57 0.57 11.56
N LEU A 87 6.11 -0.44 10.82
CA LEU A 87 5.41 -0.24 9.55
C LEU A 87 4.02 0.40 9.70
N ALA A 88 3.35 0.19 10.84
CA ALA A 88 2.08 0.85 11.14
C ALA A 88 2.23 2.37 11.22
N VAL A 89 3.38 2.88 11.68
CA VAL A 89 3.66 4.33 11.65
C VAL A 89 3.65 4.84 10.21
N LEU A 90 4.26 4.11 9.28
CA LEU A 90 4.27 4.47 7.88
C LEU A 90 2.86 4.43 7.28
N GLY A 91 2.08 3.38 7.58
CA GLY A 91 0.68 3.27 7.13
C GLY A 91 -0.19 4.42 7.64
N ASN A 92 -0.02 4.82 8.90
CA ASN A 92 -0.77 5.92 9.48
C ASN A 92 -0.39 7.27 8.85
N ILE A 93 0.90 7.53 8.59
CA ILE A 93 1.33 8.75 7.89
C ILE A 93 0.81 8.74 6.44
N SER A 94 0.81 7.59 5.77
CA SER A 94 0.25 7.46 4.42
C SER A 94 -1.25 7.80 4.37
N TYR A 95 -2.01 7.47 5.42
CA TYR A 95 -3.41 7.87 5.54
C TYR A 95 -3.54 9.40 5.68
N SER A 96 -2.76 10.03 6.55
CA SER A 96 -2.74 11.50 6.67
C SER A 96 -2.35 12.18 5.36
N SER A 97 -1.37 11.63 4.63
CA SER A 97 -0.97 12.09 3.30
C SER A 97 -2.11 12.02 2.31
N TYR A 98 -2.88 10.94 2.30
CA TYR A 98 -4.05 10.82 1.44
C TYR A 98 -5.11 11.88 1.73
N LEU A 99 -5.36 12.20 3.00
CA LEU A 99 -6.32 13.24 3.36
C LEU A 99 -5.83 14.66 3.04
N LEU A 100 -4.54 14.94 3.21
CA LEU A 100 -4.01 16.30 3.16
C LEU A 100 -3.43 16.72 1.81
N HIS A 101 -2.95 15.79 0.99
CA HIS A 101 -2.32 16.16 -0.27
C HIS A 101 -3.28 16.93 -1.19
N PHE A 102 -4.54 16.49 -1.29
CA PHE A 102 -5.53 17.11 -2.16
C PHE A 102 -5.95 18.52 -1.69
N PRO A 103 -6.35 18.74 -0.42
CA PRO A 103 -6.61 20.10 0.09
C PRO A 103 -5.40 21.01 -0.02
N LEU A 104 -4.20 20.51 0.27
CA LEU A 104 -2.97 21.30 0.17
C LEU A 104 -2.68 21.70 -1.28
N GLN A 105 -2.92 20.81 -2.25
CA GLN A 105 -2.81 21.14 -3.67
C GLN A 105 -3.75 22.26 -4.07
N LEU A 106 -5.00 22.26 -3.59
CA LEU A 106 -5.95 23.34 -3.87
C LEU A 106 -5.49 24.68 -3.28
N VAL A 107 -5.05 24.70 -2.01
CA VAL A 107 -4.54 25.92 -1.38
C VAL A 107 -3.34 26.48 -2.12
N LEU A 108 -2.39 25.62 -2.50
CA LEU A 108 -1.22 26.04 -3.28
C LEU A 108 -1.60 26.53 -4.69
N ALA A 109 -2.57 25.88 -5.34
CA ALA A 109 -3.10 26.32 -6.62
C ALA A 109 -3.67 27.74 -6.51
N GLU A 110 -4.56 27.99 -5.56
CA GLU A 110 -5.18 29.31 -5.33
C GLU A 110 -4.14 30.40 -5.04
N ILE A 111 -3.17 30.11 -4.17
CA ILE A 111 -2.09 31.07 -3.84
C ILE A 111 -1.31 31.40 -5.11
N VAL A 112 -0.83 30.41 -5.85
CA VAL A 112 0.00 30.64 -7.04
C VAL A 112 -0.80 31.30 -8.16
N PHE A 113 -2.06 30.95 -8.39
CA PHE A 113 -2.90 31.59 -9.39
C PHE A 113 -3.15 33.08 -9.08
N THR A 114 -3.21 33.45 -7.79
CA THR A 114 -3.35 34.85 -7.37
C THR A 114 -2.12 35.69 -7.74
N PHE A 115 -0.91 35.14 -7.61
CA PHE A 115 0.34 35.88 -7.86
C PHE A 115 0.91 35.68 -9.27
N ALA A 116 0.61 34.55 -9.92
CA ALA A 116 1.16 34.17 -11.21
C ALA A 116 0.17 33.26 -11.99
N PRO A 117 -0.86 33.82 -12.66
CA PRO A 117 -1.92 33.07 -13.31
C PRO A 117 -1.47 32.11 -14.43
N GLN A 118 -0.30 32.36 -15.03
CA GLN A 118 0.29 31.55 -16.11
C GLN A 118 1.55 30.79 -15.67
N SER A 119 1.66 30.49 -14.36
CA SER A 119 2.89 29.97 -13.80
C SER A 119 3.26 28.58 -14.33
N ARG A 120 4.37 28.48 -15.07
CA ARG A 120 5.02 27.19 -15.41
C ARG A 120 5.61 26.48 -14.18
N PHE A 121 5.58 27.12 -13.01
CA PHE A 121 6.14 26.62 -11.76
C PHE A 121 5.68 25.21 -11.41
N PHE A 122 4.39 24.89 -11.60
CA PHE A 122 3.82 23.57 -11.30
C PHE A 122 4.45 22.42 -12.09
N TYR A 123 5.04 22.70 -13.25
CA TYR A 123 5.70 21.70 -14.09
C TYR A 123 7.19 21.54 -13.78
N THR A 124 7.68 22.20 -12.73
CA THR A 124 9.09 22.14 -12.35
C THR A 124 9.32 21.10 -11.24
N PRO A 125 10.47 20.41 -11.24
CA PRO A 125 10.87 19.54 -10.13
C PRO A 125 10.92 20.28 -8.78
N ALA A 126 11.22 21.59 -8.81
CA ALA A 126 11.28 22.43 -7.62
C ALA A 126 9.91 22.56 -6.93
N ALA A 127 8.82 22.73 -7.69
CA ALA A 127 7.48 22.79 -7.14
C ALA A 127 7.08 21.46 -6.48
N LEU A 128 7.46 20.33 -7.07
CA LEU A 128 7.23 19.00 -6.50
C LEU A 128 7.98 18.81 -5.17
N LEU A 129 9.25 19.21 -5.13
CA LEU A 129 10.06 19.13 -3.91
C LEU A 129 9.49 20.03 -2.82
N LEU A 130 9.13 21.27 -3.15
CA LEU A 130 8.50 22.20 -2.20
C LEU A 130 7.18 21.64 -1.67
N PHE A 131 6.36 21.07 -2.55
CA PHE A 131 5.10 20.44 -2.17
C PHE A 131 5.31 19.33 -1.15
N PHE A 132 6.21 18.38 -1.41
CA PHE A 132 6.50 17.30 -0.46
C PHE A 132 7.16 17.79 0.83
N LEU A 133 8.02 18.81 0.74
CA LEU A 133 8.66 19.42 1.89
C LEU A 133 7.63 20.05 2.85
N VAL A 134 6.51 20.56 2.35
CA VAL A 134 5.41 21.08 3.15
C VAL A 134 4.44 19.98 3.56
N LEU A 135 4.10 19.08 2.64
CA LEU A 135 3.12 18.01 2.86
C LEU A 135 3.56 17.07 3.98
N ILE A 136 4.79 16.56 3.95
CA ILE A 136 5.25 15.53 4.89
C ILE A 136 5.19 16.02 6.35
N PRO A 137 5.74 17.20 6.71
CA PRO A 137 5.59 17.74 8.06
C PRO A 137 4.13 17.97 8.45
N LEU A 138 3.29 18.45 7.53
CA LEU A 138 1.86 18.69 7.80
C LEU A 138 1.12 17.38 8.08
N CYS A 139 1.47 16.29 7.38
CA CYS A 139 0.91 14.97 7.62
C CYS A 139 1.33 14.42 8.98
N ILE A 140 2.60 14.56 9.35
CA ILE A 140 3.09 14.18 10.69
C ILE A 140 2.35 14.99 11.77
N TRP A 141 2.20 16.30 11.56
CA TRP A 141 1.52 17.18 12.49
C TRP A 141 0.04 16.79 12.66
N SER A 142 -0.69 16.63 11.55
CA SER A 142 -2.09 16.18 11.57
C SER A 142 -2.26 14.83 12.25
N TYR A 143 -1.38 13.86 11.96
CA TYR A 143 -1.42 12.55 12.60
C TYR A 143 -1.30 12.67 14.12
N HIS A 144 -0.31 13.42 14.62
CA HIS A 144 -0.04 13.53 16.04
C HIS A 144 -1.07 14.36 16.82
N TYR A 145 -1.59 15.45 16.22
CA TYR A 145 -2.43 16.42 16.92
C TYR A 145 -3.94 16.30 16.62
N VAL A 146 -4.33 15.66 15.52
CA VAL A 146 -5.74 15.51 15.14
C VAL A 146 -6.15 14.05 15.16
N GLU A 147 -5.49 13.20 14.37
CA GLU A 147 -5.95 11.83 14.17
C GLU A 147 -5.81 10.97 15.43
N ARG A 148 -4.63 10.98 16.07
CA ARG A 148 -4.41 10.20 17.31
C ARG A 148 -5.35 10.57 18.46
N PRO A 149 -5.55 11.86 18.81
CA PRO A 149 -6.48 12.21 19.88
C PRO A 149 -7.94 11.88 19.52
N CYS A 150 -8.37 12.11 18.28
CA CYS A 150 -9.72 11.73 17.83
C CYS A 150 -9.95 10.21 17.93
N GLN A 151 -8.97 9.40 17.50
CA GLN A 151 -9.04 7.95 17.66
C GLN A 151 -9.10 7.53 19.14
N ALA A 152 -8.32 8.17 20.02
CA ALA A 152 -8.34 7.89 21.44
C ALA A 152 -9.70 8.25 22.09
N TYR A 153 -10.29 9.38 21.68
CA TYR A 153 -11.62 9.80 22.13
C TYR A 153 -12.71 8.81 21.69
N LEU A 154 -12.72 8.41 20.41
CA LEU A 154 -13.68 7.44 19.86
C LEU A 154 -13.56 6.06 20.54
N ARG A 155 -12.34 5.56 20.75
CA ARG A 155 -12.13 4.27 21.44
C ARG A 155 -12.70 4.28 22.85
N LYS A 156 -12.51 5.37 23.61
CA LYS A 156 -13.08 5.51 24.95
C LYS A 156 -14.61 5.48 24.94
N ARG A 157 -15.26 6.07 23.95
CA ARG A 157 -16.73 6.11 23.83
C ARG A 157 -17.33 4.78 23.37
N LEU A 158 -16.66 4.07 22.45
CA LEU A 158 -17.15 2.82 21.87
C LEU A 158 -16.86 1.58 22.73
N GLN A 159 -15.88 1.63 23.64
CA GLN A 159 -15.59 0.53 24.58
C GLN A 159 -16.50 0.55 25.82
N THR A 160 -17.35 1.56 25.98
CA THR A 160 -18.34 1.68 27.06
C THR A 160 -19.75 1.21 26.69
N VAL A 161 -19.91 0.52 25.55
CA VAL A 161 -21.14 -0.15 25.12
C VAL A 161 -20.85 -1.64 24.97
#